data_AF-A0A2S8CJF6-F1
#
_entry.id   AF-A0A2S8CJF6-F1
#
_cell.length_a   1.000
_cell.length_b   1.000
_cell.length_c   1.000
_cell.angle_alpha   90.00
_cell.angle_beta   90.00
_cell.angle_gamma   90.00
#
_symmetry.space_group_name_H-M   'P 1'
#
loop_
_entity.id
_entity.type
_entity.pdbx_description
1 polymer ?
#
loop_
_entity_poly.entity_id
_entity_poly.type
_entity_poly.pdbx_seq_one_letter_code
_entity_poly.pdbx_strand_id
1 'polypeptide(L)'
;MTVLLLDERWPTLIPMEWVGKLSGPVTFHPEVPVKVQWNISAILDASDSQSDELYVAFDEDLPEVRERIDAGAQVYAVPSREDAVYQAQRVMHRAYSLGEWERSHTHETLLPYLKEEAAEFAEAVSSGADDATVKAELADVFLQVLFHAEIASRRGAFGINDVAQAFIDKLRSRAPYLFDGTVFVVDIETQDRLWQEGKRAELAYAAQSQAEKNTRK
;
A
#
# COMPACT_ATOMS: atom_id res chain seq x y z
N MET A 1 27.31 13.73 7.27
CA MET A 1 26.79 12.39 6.90
C MET A 1 25.34 12.52 6.48
N THR A 2 24.93 11.78 5.46
CA THR A 2 23.61 11.88 4.86
C THR A 2 22.96 10.50 4.80
N VAL A 3 21.70 10.40 5.19
CA VAL A 3 20.87 9.20 5.03
C VAL A 3 19.91 9.41 3.87
N LEU A 4 19.93 8.49 2.91
CA LEU A 4 19.02 8.43 1.78
C LEU A 4 17.98 7.32 2.02
N LEU A 5 16.75 7.73 2.31
CA LEU A 5 15.62 6.82 2.50
C LEU A 5 14.87 6.65 1.18
N LEU A 6 14.98 5.48 0.57
CA LEU A 6 14.26 5.11 -0.64
C LEU A 6 12.96 4.37 -0.30
N ASP A 7 12.10 4.21 -1.30
CA ASP A 7 10.88 3.41 -1.19
C ASP A 7 11.14 2.01 -1.72
N GLU A 8 10.93 0.99 -0.87
CA GLU A 8 11.17 -0.41 -1.23
C GLU A 8 10.29 -0.89 -2.39
N ARG A 9 9.11 -0.26 -2.61
CA ARG A 9 8.24 -0.57 -3.75
C ARG A 9 8.85 -0.14 -5.06
N TRP A 10 9.58 0.98 -5.03
CA TRP A 10 10.16 1.63 -6.20
C TRP A 10 11.57 2.14 -5.93
N PRO A 11 12.53 1.24 -5.64
CA PRO A 11 13.85 1.63 -5.14
C PRO A 11 14.72 2.32 -6.21
N THR A 12 14.22 2.42 -7.45
CA THR A 12 14.85 3.14 -8.56
C THR A 12 14.20 4.48 -8.87
N LEU A 13 13.10 4.86 -8.18
CA LEU A 13 12.48 6.17 -8.34
C LEU A 13 13.19 7.18 -7.44
N ILE A 14 14.19 7.84 -8.02
CA ILE A 14 14.96 8.90 -7.35
C ILE A 14 14.44 10.25 -7.86
N PRO A 15 14.10 11.19 -6.95
CA PRO A 15 13.65 12.50 -7.36
C PRO A 15 14.72 13.26 -8.15
N MET A 16 14.34 13.85 -9.28
CA MET A 16 15.28 14.57 -10.16
C MET A 16 15.89 15.79 -9.48
N GLU A 17 15.22 16.38 -8.48
CA GLU A 17 15.74 17.48 -7.70
C GLU A 17 16.91 17.09 -6.78
N TRP A 18 17.23 15.80 -6.64
CA TRP A 18 18.43 15.33 -5.93
C TRP A 18 19.68 15.34 -6.81
N VAL A 19 19.51 15.41 -8.14
CA VAL A 19 20.63 15.45 -9.08
C VAL A 19 21.53 16.65 -8.77
N GLY A 20 22.82 16.40 -8.58
CA GLY A 20 23.82 17.42 -8.24
C GLY A 20 23.81 17.89 -6.78
N LYS A 21 22.91 17.38 -5.93
CA LYS A 21 22.89 17.64 -4.47
C LYS A 21 23.53 16.53 -3.65
N LEU A 22 23.70 15.35 -4.24
CA LEU A 22 24.24 14.17 -3.60
C LEU A 22 25.63 13.89 -4.18
N SER A 23 26.66 14.03 -3.34
CA SER A 23 28.06 13.78 -3.66
C SER A 23 28.71 13.05 -2.49
N GLY A 24 29.76 12.27 -2.76
CA GLY A 24 30.50 11.55 -1.72
C GLY A 24 30.41 10.02 -1.81
N PRO A 25 31.12 9.31 -0.91
CA PRO A 25 31.11 7.86 -0.88
C PRO A 25 29.72 7.34 -0.47
N VAL A 26 29.21 6.33 -1.20
CA VAL A 26 27.91 5.72 -0.93
C VAL A 26 28.07 4.34 -0.29
N THR A 27 27.36 4.11 0.80
CA THR A 27 27.20 2.81 1.46
C THR A 27 25.72 2.45 1.55
N PHE A 28 25.43 1.15 1.63
CA PHE A 28 24.07 0.63 1.52
C PHE A 28 23.78 -0.28 2.71
N HIS A 29 22.57 -0.21 3.25
CA HIS A 29 22.05 -1.24 4.13
C HIS A 29 21.86 -2.56 3.34
N PRO A 30 22.07 -3.75 3.95
CA PRO A 30 21.93 -5.05 3.26
C PRO A 30 20.56 -5.32 2.62
N GLU A 31 19.50 -4.62 3.05
CA GLU A 31 18.18 -4.73 2.45
C GLU A 31 18.10 -4.16 1.02
N VAL A 32 19.01 -3.26 0.65
CA VAL A 32 19.01 -2.62 -0.66
C VAL A 32 19.49 -3.63 -1.71
N PRO A 33 18.68 -3.98 -2.73
CA PRO A 33 19.06 -4.99 -3.72
C PRO A 33 20.31 -4.58 -4.50
N VAL A 34 21.20 -5.53 -4.79
CA VAL A 34 22.46 -5.28 -5.51
C VAL A 34 22.23 -4.45 -6.78
N LYS A 35 21.23 -4.79 -7.61
CA LYS A 35 20.93 -4.02 -8.83
C LYS A 35 20.65 -2.53 -8.57
N VAL A 36 19.99 -2.20 -7.46
CA VAL A 36 19.71 -0.82 -7.05
C VAL A 36 21.00 -0.12 -6.65
N GLN A 37 21.85 -0.79 -5.87
CA GLN A 37 23.16 -0.26 -5.46
C GLN A 37 23.99 0.15 -6.68
N TRP A 38 24.09 -0.72 -7.69
CA TRP A 38 24.83 -0.45 -8.93
C TRP A 38 24.29 0.78 -9.68
N ASN A 39 22.97 0.90 -9.81
CA ASN A 39 22.36 2.04 -10.49
C ASN A 39 22.62 3.36 -9.75
N ILE A 40 22.51 3.34 -8.42
CA ILE A 40 22.74 4.52 -7.58
C ILE A 40 24.19 4.95 -7.64
N SER A 41 25.13 4.02 -7.47
CA SER A 41 26.57 4.30 -7.55
C SER A 41 27.00 4.81 -8.93
N ALA A 42 26.29 4.47 -10.01
CA ALA A 42 26.59 4.97 -11.35
C ALA A 42 26.10 6.41 -11.59
N ILE A 43 25.08 6.86 -10.84
CA ILE A 43 24.48 8.20 -10.98
C ILE A 43 25.13 9.19 -10.00
N LEU A 44 25.51 8.72 -8.81
CA LEU A 44 26.17 9.54 -7.80
C LEU A 44 27.63 9.77 -8.16
N ASP A 45 28.08 11.02 -8.07
CA ASP A 45 29.47 11.37 -8.29
C ASP A 45 30.30 10.99 -7.05
N ALA A 46 30.83 9.76 -7.07
CA ALA A 46 31.69 9.23 -6.03
C ALA A 46 33.13 9.81 -6.08
N SER A 47 33.44 10.71 -7.02
CA SER A 47 34.79 11.27 -7.18
C SER A 47 35.13 12.35 -6.16
N ASP A 48 34.13 12.93 -5.48
CA ASP A 48 34.34 13.93 -4.45
C ASP A 48 34.48 13.28 -3.05
N SER A 49 35.70 12.86 -2.73
CA SER A 49 36.03 12.26 -1.43
C SER A 49 36.03 13.25 -0.25
N GLN A 50 35.78 14.55 -0.49
CA GLN A 50 35.62 15.55 0.57
C GLN A 50 34.16 15.73 1.02
N SER A 51 33.22 15.18 0.26
CA SER A 51 31.79 15.21 0.59
C SER A 51 31.42 14.20 1.69
N ASP A 52 30.31 14.47 2.36
CA ASP A 52 29.75 13.62 3.40
C ASP A 52 29.39 12.21 2.87
N GLU A 53 29.56 11.18 3.71
CA GLU A 53 29.12 9.82 3.37
C GLU A 53 27.61 9.75 3.21
N LEU A 54 27.17 9.08 2.13
CA LEU A 54 25.77 8.79 1.80
C LEU A 54 25.42 7.37 2.22
N TYR A 55 24.50 7.20 3.16
CA TYR A 55 24.00 5.90 3.60
C TYR A 55 22.60 5.65 3.06
N VAL A 56 22.42 4.62 2.22
CA VAL A 56 21.14 4.31 1.58
C VAL A 56 20.43 3.17 2.31
N ALA A 57 19.17 3.40 2.68
CA ALA A 57 18.29 2.42 3.32
C ALA A 57 16.83 2.59 2.85
N PHE A 58 15.99 1.63 3.19
CA PHE A 58 14.53 1.67 3.00
C PHE A 58 13.80 1.86 4.32
N ASP A 59 14.30 1.32 5.43
CA ASP A 59 13.61 1.47 6.70
C ASP A 59 14.34 2.41 7.65
N GLU A 60 13.66 3.48 8.06
CA GLU A 60 14.18 4.46 9.01
C GLU A 60 14.20 3.94 10.44
N ASP A 61 13.44 2.87 10.72
CA ASP A 61 13.37 2.25 12.03
C ASP A 61 14.53 1.27 12.32
N LEU A 62 15.41 1.02 11.33
CA LEU A 62 16.57 0.17 11.52
C LEU A 62 17.53 0.78 12.55
N PRO A 63 18.11 -0.02 13.46
CA PRO A 63 19.02 0.49 14.50
C PRO A 63 20.16 1.33 13.92
N GLU A 64 20.78 0.88 12.83
CA GLU A 64 21.90 1.56 12.17
C GLU A 64 21.48 2.89 11.53
N VAL A 65 20.24 2.99 11.04
CA VAL A 65 19.70 4.23 10.46
C VAL A 65 19.37 5.22 11.58
N ARG A 66 18.69 4.74 12.62
CA ARG A 66 18.36 5.57 13.80
C ARG A 66 19.60 6.14 14.46
N GLU A 67 20.64 5.33 14.68
CA GLU A 67 21.91 5.79 15.26
C GLU A 67 22.52 6.95 14.44
N ARG A 68 22.46 6.88 13.10
CA ARG A 68 22.95 7.95 12.22
C ARG A 68 22.10 9.21 12.32
N ILE A 69 20.77 9.06 12.34
CA ILE A 69 19.83 10.19 12.49
C ILE A 69 20.02 10.87 13.85
N ASP A 70 20.11 10.09 14.93
CA ASP A 70 20.34 10.58 16.29
C ASP A 70 21.70 11.27 16.44
N ALA A 71 22.70 10.84 15.66
CA ALA A 71 24.00 11.51 15.53
C ALA A 71 23.98 12.79 14.68
N GLY A 72 22.81 13.19 14.15
CA GLY A 72 22.63 14.43 13.38
C GLY A 72 22.82 14.29 11.86
N ALA A 73 22.69 13.08 11.31
CA ALA A 73 22.74 12.90 9.86
C ALA A 73 21.61 13.65 9.15
N GLN A 74 21.92 14.26 8.00
CA GLN A 74 20.91 14.87 7.16
C GLN A 74 20.09 13.79 6.45
N VAL A 75 18.76 13.85 6.56
CA VAL A 75 17.86 12.84 5.96
C VAL A 75 17.24 13.38 4.67
N TYR A 76 17.40 12.62 3.58
CA TYR A 76 16.65 12.81 2.34
C TYR A 76 15.78 11.57 2.12
N ALA A 77 14.46 11.76 2.16
CA ALA A 77 13.49 10.70 1.92
C ALA A 77 12.77 10.94 0.59
N VAL A 78 12.58 9.89 -0.21
CA VAL A 78 11.81 10.03 -1.45
C VAL A 78 10.33 10.32 -1.12
N PRO A 79 9.65 11.24 -1.83
CA PRO A 79 8.28 11.63 -1.51
C PRO A 79 7.26 10.48 -1.52
N SER A 80 7.53 9.40 -2.28
CA SER A 80 6.63 8.24 -2.33
C SER A 80 6.49 7.53 -0.97
N ARG A 81 7.43 7.74 -0.04
CA ARG A 81 7.35 7.24 1.34
C ARG A 81 6.26 7.91 2.16
N GLU A 82 5.79 9.09 1.75
CA GLU A 82 4.72 9.85 2.41
C GLU A 82 3.32 9.34 2.03
N ASP A 83 3.23 8.28 1.22
CA ASP A 83 1.97 7.62 0.89
C ASP A 83 1.31 7.01 2.15
N ALA A 84 0.29 7.71 2.66
CA ALA A 84 -0.41 7.35 3.89
C ALA A 84 -1.04 5.94 3.85
N VAL A 85 -1.53 5.49 2.68
CA VAL A 85 -2.13 4.15 2.55
C VAL A 85 -1.05 3.09 2.69
N TYR A 86 0.11 3.33 2.06
CA TYR A 86 1.25 2.44 2.20
C TYR A 86 1.83 2.44 3.62
N GLN A 87 1.91 3.60 4.27
CA GLN A 87 2.32 3.68 5.67
C GLN A 87 1.36 2.88 6.57
N ALA A 88 0.04 2.97 6.36
CA ALA A 88 -0.93 2.17 7.11
C ALA A 88 -0.72 0.66 6.90
N GLN A 89 -0.43 0.23 5.67
CA GLN A 89 -0.03 -1.16 5.39
C GLN A 89 1.22 -1.56 6.17
N ARG A 90 2.27 -0.73 6.18
CA ARG A 90 3.51 -1.01 6.94
C ARG A 90 3.25 -1.08 8.44
N VAL A 91 2.43 -0.18 8.98
CA VAL A 91 2.03 -0.20 10.40
C VAL A 91 1.31 -1.50 10.72
N MET A 92 0.35 -1.94 9.88
CA MET A 92 -0.32 -3.22 10.09
C MET A 92 0.65 -4.41 10.03
N HIS A 93 1.55 -4.44 9.04
CA HIS A 93 2.56 -5.47 8.93
C HIS A 93 3.46 -5.54 10.17
N ARG A 94 3.86 -4.38 10.69
CA ARG A 94 4.67 -4.25 11.90
C ARG A 94 3.88 -4.67 13.14
N ALA A 95 2.64 -4.23 13.29
CA ALA A 95 1.75 -4.60 14.40
C ALA A 95 1.58 -6.11 14.48
N TYR A 96 1.29 -6.77 13.34
CA TYR A 96 1.18 -8.23 13.28
C TYR A 96 2.53 -8.95 13.52
N SER A 97 3.66 -8.31 13.21
CA SER A 97 4.98 -8.90 13.45
C SER A 97 5.42 -8.82 14.91
N LEU A 98 4.94 -7.82 15.65
CA LEU A 98 5.39 -7.51 17.01
C LEU A 98 4.38 -7.90 18.10
N GLY A 99 3.09 -7.72 17.84
CA GLY A 99 2.04 -7.80 18.86
C GLY A 99 1.40 -9.19 18.99
N GLU A 100 1.27 -9.67 20.22
CA GLU A 100 0.63 -10.96 20.51
C GLU A 100 -0.88 -10.93 20.23
N TRP A 101 -1.53 -9.80 20.51
CA TRP A 101 -2.96 -9.61 20.28
C TRP A 101 -3.28 -9.67 18.79
N GLU A 102 -2.56 -8.91 17.97
CA GLU A 102 -2.72 -8.85 16.52
C GLU A 102 -2.54 -10.23 15.88
N ARG A 103 -1.54 -10.99 16.36
CA ARG A 103 -1.26 -12.36 15.89
C ARG A 103 -2.31 -13.38 16.32
N SER A 104 -3.05 -13.12 17.39
CA SER A 104 -4.07 -14.05 17.89
C SER A 104 -5.33 -14.09 17.02
N HIS A 105 -5.48 -13.15 16.08
CA HIS A 105 -6.70 -12.97 15.32
C HIS A 105 -6.73 -13.79 14.02
N THR A 106 -7.91 -14.32 13.69
CA THR A 106 -8.27 -14.92 12.40
C THR A 106 -9.34 -14.07 11.70
N HIS A 107 -9.72 -14.44 10.47
CA HIS A 107 -10.86 -13.78 9.82
C HIS A 107 -12.12 -13.86 10.67
N GLU A 108 -12.38 -15.02 11.27
CA GLU A 108 -13.57 -15.30 12.06
C GLU A 108 -13.59 -14.52 13.37
N THR A 109 -12.46 -14.42 14.07
CA THR A 109 -12.38 -13.70 15.36
C THR A 109 -12.52 -12.19 15.18
N LEU A 110 -12.23 -11.65 13.99
CA LEU A 110 -12.36 -10.24 13.65
C LEU A 110 -13.79 -9.83 13.24
N LEU A 111 -14.65 -10.77 12.87
CA LEU A 111 -16.01 -10.45 12.40
C LEU A 111 -16.86 -9.65 13.41
N PRO A 112 -16.78 -9.86 14.74
CA PRO A 112 -17.48 -9.02 15.70
C PRO A 112 -17.03 -7.56 15.62
N TYR A 113 -15.71 -7.31 15.62
CA TYR A 113 -15.14 -5.97 15.51
C TYR A 113 -15.57 -5.30 14.21
N LEU A 114 -15.42 -5.97 13.05
CA LEU A 114 -15.87 -5.40 11.78
C LEU A 114 -17.37 -5.03 11.75
N LYS A 115 -18.23 -5.79 12.45
CA LYS A 115 -19.65 -5.45 12.55
C LYS A 115 -19.89 -4.23 13.43
N GLU A 116 -19.11 -4.09 14.50
CA GLU A 116 -19.14 -2.94 15.42
C GLU A 116 -18.69 -1.68 14.67
N GLU A 117 -17.50 -1.67 14.08
CA GLU A 117 -16.98 -0.48 13.36
C GLU A 117 -17.90 -0.07 12.20
N ALA A 118 -18.49 -1.04 11.49
CA ALA A 118 -19.44 -0.74 10.41
C ALA A 118 -20.77 -0.16 10.95
N ALA A 119 -21.19 -0.56 12.15
CA ALA A 119 -22.37 -0.01 12.79
C ALA A 119 -22.12 1.39 13.37
N GLU A 120 -20.95 1.62 13.96
CA GLU A 120 -20.53 2.93 14.47
C GLU A 120 -20.39 3.95 13.34
N PHE A 121 -19.78 3.56 12.21
CA PHE A 121 -19.79 4.38 11.00
C PHE A 121 -21.21 4.72 10.52
N ALA A 122 -22.11 3.73 10.49
CA ALA A 122 -23.49 3.95 10.08
C ALA A 122 -24.23 4.88 11.06
N GLU A 123 -23.98 4.75 12.36
CA GLU A 123 -24.54 5.59 13.41
C GLU A 123 -24.05 7.03 13.28
N ALA A 124 -22.74 7.25 13.13
CA ALA A 124 -22.14 8.56 12.92
C ALA A 124 -22.77 9.30 11.72
N VAL A 125 -22.95 8.61 10.60
CA VAL A 125 -23.62 9.18 9.42
C VAL A 125 -25.10 9.49 9.71
N SER A 126 -25.83 8.54 10.28
CA SER A 126 -27.28 8.67 10.49
C SER A 126 -27.65 9.73 11.55
N SER A 127 -26.78 9.96 12.52
CA SER A 127 -26.94 10.96 13.58
C SER A 127 -26.50 12.37 13.16
N GLY A 128 -25.89 12.52 11.97
CA GLY A 128 -25.38 13.79 11.49
C GLY A 128 -24.12 14.24 12.22
N ALA A 129 -23.23 13.30 12.55
CA ALA A 129 -21.92 13.61 13.12
C ALA A 129 -21.07 14.47 12.17
N ASP A 130 -20.05 15.13 12.73
CA ASP A 130 -19.14 15.93 11.94
C ASP A 130 -18.17 15.10 11.09
N ASP A 131 -17.55 15.74 10.10
CA ASP A 131 -16.60 15.07 9.18
C ASP A 131 -15.41 14.46 9.93
N ALA A 132 -15.03 15.00 11.10
CA ALA A 132 -13.94 14.46 11.91
C ALA A 132 -14.31 13.09 12.48
N THR A 133 -15.52 12.96 13.02
CA THR A 133 -16.07 11.70 13.53
C THR A 133 -16.26 10.71 12.40
N VAL A 134 -16.92 11.09 11.30
CA VAL A 134 -17.14 10.20 10.13
C VAL A 134 -15.82 9.65 9.59
N LYS A 135 -14.77 10.48 9.54
CA LYS A 135 -13.44 10.07 9.13
C LYS A 135 -12.78 9.08 10.10
N ALA A 136 -12.99 9.25 11.41
CA ALA A 136 -12.47 8.33 12.42
C ALA A 136 -13.09 6.94 12.25
N GLU A 137 -14.42 6.85 12.16
CA GLU A 137 -15.11 5.58 11.96
C GLU A 137 -14.72 4.87 10.63
N LEU A 138 -14.52 5.65 9.56
CA LEU A 138 -13.99 5.10 8.30
C LEU A 138 -12.56 4.56 8.44
N ALA A 139 -11.74 5.16 9.31
CA ALA A 139 -10.40 4.67 9.60
C ALA A 139 -10.46 3.32 10.34
N ASP A 140 -11.42 3.14 11.25
CA ASP A 140 -11.61 1.88 11.97
C ASP A 140 -12.17 0.78 11.06
N VAL A 141 -13.10 1.10 10.14
CA VAL A 141 -13.48 0.17 9.05
C VAL A 141 -12.27 -0.18 8.18
N PHE A 142 -11.41 0.78 7.85
CA PHE A 142 -10.21 0.53 7.07
C PHE A 142 -9.18 -0.34 7.82
N LEU A 143 -9.06 -0.18 9.14
CA LEU A 143 -8.25 -1.03 10.00
C LEU A 143 -8.66 -2.51 9.86
N GLN A 144 -9.97 -2.80 9.81
CA GLN A 144 -10.48 -4.15 9.62
C GLN A 144 -10.13 -4.72 8.24
N VAL A 145 -10.17 -3.90 7.18
CA VAL A 145 -9.73 -4.30 5.83
C VAL A 145 -8.24 -4.67 5.83
N LEU A 146 -7.39 -3.85 6.47
CA LEU A 146 -5.96 -4.11 6.60
C LEU A 146 -5.67 -5.40 7.39
N PHE A 147 -6.38 -5.65 8.49
CA PHE A 147 -6.23 -6.89 9.26
C PHE A 147 -6.53 -8.12 8.43
N HIS A 148 -7.67 -8.14 7.73
CA HIS A 148 -8.03 -9.28 6.88
C HIS A 148 -7.03 -9.47 5.72
N ALA A 149 -6.53 -8.39 5.14
CA ALA A 149 -5.50 -8.44 4.11
C ALA A 149 -4.17 -8.99 4.66
N GLU A 150 -3.73 -8.59 5.85
CA GLU A 150 -2.51 -9.09 6.49
C GLU A 150 -2.62 -10.58 6.82
N ILE A 151 -3.75 -11.02 7.40
CA ILE A 151 -4.01 -12.44 7.70
C ILE A 151 -3.96 -13.31 6.42
N ALA A 152 -4.52 -12.81 5.32
CA ALA A 152 -4.46 -13.50 4.03
C ALA A 152 -3.04 -13.50 3.44
N SER A 153 -2.32 -12.39 3.58
CA SER A 153 -0.96 -12.21 3.07
C SER A 153 0.01 -13.19 3.72
N ARG A 154 -0.10 -13.38 5.05
CA ARG A 154 0.71 -14.34 5.81
C ARG A 154 0.55 -15.79 5.36
N ARG A 155 -0.57 -16.13 4.74
CA ARG A 155 -0.84 -17.46 4.18
C ARG A 155 -0.47 -17.57 2.69
N GLY A 156 0.10 -16.51 2.11
CA GLY A 156 0.40 -16.42 0.68
C GLY A 156 -0.85 -16.41 -0.20
N ALA A 157 -2.01 -16.00 0.33
CA ALA A 157 -3.28 -16.04 -0.40
C ALA A 157 -3.53 -14.75 -1.19
N PHE A 158 -3.58 -13.61 -0.51
CA PHE A 158 -3.74 -12.27 -1.11
C PHE A 158 -3.34 -11.20 -0.08
N GLY A 159 -2.93 -10.02 -0.52
CA GLY A 159 -2.68 -8.85 0.32
C GLY A 159 -3.58 -7.67 -0.04
N ILE A 160 -3.32 -6.50 0.56
CA ILE A 160 -4.13 -5.30 0.36
C ILE A 160 -4.14 -4.83 -1.11
N ASN A 161 -3.01 -4.99 -1.80
CA ASN A 161 -2.91 -4.66 -3.23
C ASN A 161 -3.82 -5.55 -4.09
N ASP A 162 -3.98 -6.82 -3.74
CA ASP A 162 -4.89 -7.73 -4.45
C ASP A 162 -6.35 -7.36 -4.18
N VAL A 163 -6.68 -6.89 -2.97
CA VAL A 163 -8.03 -6.37 -2.64
C VAL A 163 -8.33 -5.12 -3.49
N ALA A 164 -7.37 -4.19 -3.58
CA ALA A 164 -7.50 -2.99 -4.42
C ALA A 164 -7.63 -3.36 -5.91
N GLN A 165 -6.83 -4.31 -6.39
CA GLN A 165 -6.92 -4.79 -7.77
C GLN A 165 -8.28 -5.44 -8.06
N ALA A 166 -8.80 -6.27 -7.15
CA ALA A 166 -10.12 -6.88 -7.28
C ALA A 166 -11.25 -5.83 -7.30
N PHE A 167 -11.10 -4.72 -6.58
CA PHE A 167 -12.02 -3.58 -6.66
C PHE A 167 -11.95 -2.90 -8.04
N ILE A 168 -10.74 -2.63 -8.55
CA ILE A 168 -10.54 -2.03 -9.87
C ILE A 168 -11.13 -2.92 -10.96
N ASP A 169 -10.85 -4.22 -10.95
CA ASP A 169 -11.35 -5.17 -11.95
C ASP A 169 -12.88 -5.23 -11.94
N LYS A 170 -13.49 -5.22 -10.75
CA LYS A 170 -14.94 -5.15 -10.58
C LYS A 170 -15.52 -3.87 -11.21
N LEU A 171 -14.89 -2.71 -10.98
CA LEU A 171 -15.35 -1.46 -11.59
C LEU A 171 -15.11 -1.44 -13.10
N ARG A 172 -14.00 -1.99 -13.61
CA ARG A 172 -13.79 -2.15 -15.05
C ARG A 172 -14.89 -2.97 -15.70
N SER A 173 -15.38 -4.00 -15.00
CA SER A 173 -16.46 -4.85 -15.50
C SER A 173 -17.85 -4.23 -15.38
N ARG A 174 -18.15 -3.53 -14.28
CA ARG A 174 -19.53 -3.09 -13.94
C ARG A 174 -19.79 -1.60 -14.19
N ALA A 175 -18.73 -0.82 -14.33
CA ALA A 175 -18.78 0.61 -14.59
C ALA A 175 -17.68 0.99 -15.62
N PRO A 176 -17.72 0.43 -16.84
CA PRO A 176 -16.67 0.63 -17.84
C PRO A 176 -16.47 2.09 -18.25
N TYR A 177 -17.51 2.93 -18.10
CA TYR A 177 -17.46 4.37 -18.34
C TYR A 177 -16.43 5.11 -17.47
N LEU A 178 -15.98 4.50 -16.37
CA LEU A 178 -14.88 5.05 -15.56
C LEU A 178 -13.49 4.90 -16.24
N PHE A 179 -13.38 4.10 -17.31
CA PHE A 179 -12.11 3.68 -17.91
C PHE A 179 -12.03 3.82 -19.43
N ASP A 180 -13.13 4.15 -20.11
CA ASP A 180 -13.21 4.18 -21.58
C ASP A 180 -13.06 5.59 -22.18
N GLY A 181 -12.72 6.58 -21.35
CA GLY A 181 -12.59 7.98 -21.78
C GLY A 181 -13.92 8.74 -21.83
N THR A 182 -15.00 8.22 -21.23
CA THR A 182 -16.24 8.99 -21.03
C THR A 182 -15.94 10.31 -20.29
N VAL A 183 -16.41 11.43 -20.85
CA VAL A 183 -16.18 12.80 -20.34
C VAL A 183 -17.46 13.49 -19.85
N PHE A 184 -18.61 12.82 -19.91
CA PHE A 184 -19.91 13.35 -19.50
C PHE A 184 -20.48 12.55 -18.32
N VAL A 185 -21.44 13.15 -17.61
CA VAL A 185 -22.15 12.48 -16.52
C VAL A 185 -23.01 11.37 -17.10
N VAL A 186 -22.78 10.14 -16.66
CA VAL A 186 -23.59 8.98 -17.00
C VAL A 186 -24.81 8.96 -16.08
N ASP A 187 -26.00 8.83 -16.63
CA ASP A 187 -27.24 8.81 -15.85
C ASP A 187 -27.40 7.48 -15.06
N ILE A 188 -28.25 7.52 -14.03
CA ILE A 188 -28.44 6.39 -13.10
C ILE A 188 -28.97 5.14 -13.82
N GLU A 189 -29.87 5.30 -14.81
CA GLU A 189 -30.44 4.17 -15.54
C GLU A 189 -29.35 3.44 -16.35
N THR A 190 -28.49 4.20 -17.01
CA THR A 190 -27.31 3.66 -17.70
C THR A 190 -26.34 2.99 -16.72
N GLN A 191 -26.05 3.61 -15.57
CA GLN A 191 -25.18 3.02 -14.55
C GLN A 191 -25.73 1.68 -14.04
N ASP A 192 -27.02 1.62 -13.69
CA ASP A 192 -27.68 0.41 -13.21
C ASP A 192 -27.67 -0.70 -14.26
N ARG A 193 -27.96 -0.35 -15.52
CA ARG A 193 -27.92 -1.30 -16.63
C ARG A 193 -26.52 -1.92 -16.78
N LEU A 194 -25.48 -1.09 -16.86
CA LEU A 194 -24.09 -1.54 -16.98
C LEU A 194 -23.67 -2.40 -15.79
N TRP A 195 -24.10 -2.04 -14.58
CA TRP A 195 -23.80 -2.80 -13.37
C TRP A 195 -24.38 -4.22 -13.41
N GLN A 196 -25.64 -4.35 -13.81
CA GLN A 196 -26.29 -5.66 -13.94
C GLN A 196 -25.68 -6.50 -15.06
N GLU A 197 -25.33 -5.88 -16.20
CA GLU A 197 -24.63 -6.54 -17.31
C GLU A 197 -23.27 -7.10 -16.86
N GLY A 198 -22.45 -6.27 -16.20
CA GLY A 198 -21.15 -6.70 -15.66
C GLY A 198 -21.28 -7.85 -14.65
N LYS A 199 -22.24 -7.75 -13.72
CA LYS A 199 -22.50 -8.82 -12.74
C LYS A 199 -22.89 -10.14 -13.40
N ARG A 200 -23.68 -10.11 -14.48
CA ARG A 200 -24.04 -11.33 -15.23
C ARG A 200 -22.83 -11.95 -15.94
N ALA A 201 -21.97 -11.13 -16.53
CA ALA A 201 -20.75 -11.59 -17.20
C ALA A 201 -19.79 -12.28 -16.22
N GLU A 202 -19.58 -11.70 -15.02
CA GLU A 202 -18.75 -12.30 -13.97
C GLU A 202 -19.27 -13.67 -13.52
N LEU A 203 -20.58 -13.80 -13.31
CA LEU A 203 -21.20 -15.08 -12.92
C LEU A 203 -21.04 -16.15 -14.01
N ALA A 204 -21.19 -15.75 -15.28
CA ALA A 204 -20.99 -16.66 -16.40
C ALA A 204 -19.54 -17.15 -16.49
N TYR A 205 -18.56 -16.25 -16.32
CA TYR A 205 -17.13 -16.59 -16.30
C TYR A 205 -16.77 -17.53 -15.13
N ALA A 206 -17.31 -17.25 -13.94
CA ALA A 206 -17.09 -18.10 -12.76
C ALA A 206 -17.65 -19.52 -12.96
N ALA A 207 -18.84 -19.65 -13.57
CA ALA A 207 -19.45 -20.94 -13.88
C ALA A 207 -18.62 -21.74 -14.90
N GLN A 208 -18.10 -21.08 -15.94
CA GLN A 208 -17.22 -21.70 -16.95
C GLN A 208 -15.91 -22.17 -16.33
N SER A 209 -15.24 -21.32 -15.55
CA SER A 209 -13.99 -21.65 -14.85
C SER A 209 -14.15 -22.86 -13.92
N GLN A 210 -15.30 -22.98 -13.25
CA GLN A 210 -15.60 -24.11 -12.38
C GLN A 210 -15.85 -25.41 -13.18
N ALA A 211 -16.55 -25.32 -14.32
CA ALA A 211 -16.78 -26.45 -15.22
C ALA A 211 -15.48 -27.01 -15.83
N GLU A 212 -14.54 -26.14 -16.19
CA GLU A 212 -13.22 -26.52 -16.70
C GLU A 212 -12.36 -27.23 -15.65
N LYS A 213 -12.37 -26.74 -14.40
CA LYS A 213 -11.67 -27.40 -13.29
C LYS A 213 -12.23 -28.78 -12.97
N ASN A 214 -13.54 -28.97 -13.10
CA ASN A 214 -14.20 -30.25 -12.86
C ASN A 214 -13.92 -31.27 -13.98
N THR A 215 -13.73 -30.81 -15.22
CA THR A 215 -13.42 -31.69 -16.38
C THR A 215 -11.96 -32.14 -16.41
N ARG A 216 -11.05 -31.44 -15.71
CA ARG A 216 -9.61 -31.77 -15.62
C ARG A 216 -9.23 -32.66 -14.42
N LYS A 217 -10.21 -33.07 -13.59
CA LYS A 217 -10.05 -34.05 -12.52
C LYS A 217 -10.60 -35.40 -12.97
#